data_AF-A0A540LCP5-F1
#
_entry.id   AF-A0A540LCP5-F1
#
_cell.length_a   1.000
_cell.length_b   1.000
_cell.length_c   1.000
_cell.angle_alpha   90.00
_cell.angle_beta   90.00
_cell.angle_gamma   90.00
#
_symmetry.space_group_name_H-M   'P 1'
#
loop_
_entity.id
_entity.type
_entity.pdbx_description
1 polymer ?
#
loop_
_entity_poly.entity_id
_entity_poly.type
_entity_poly.pdbx_seq_one_letter_code
_entity_poly.pdbx_strand_id
1 'polypeptide(L)'
;MQKIHGEIRRVDAGILTAVRQQSNSGMKAKEDLAAATRAVEELMYKIREIKTKAEQSETMVQEICRDIKKLDSAKKHITTTITALHRLTMLVSAVEQLQVMASKRQYKKAAAQLEAVNQLCSHFEAYRDIPKITELREKFKNIKQILKSHVFSDFSSLGTGKETEETNLLQQLSDACLVVDALEPSVREELVNNFCSRELTSYEQIFEGAGVCSCLMLFLADAFSMYEDFT
;
A
#
# COMPACT_ATOMS: atom_id res chain seq x y z
N MET A 1 -79.46 -76.14 -43.60
CA MET A 1 -78.41 -75.69 -44.53
C MET A 1 -78.34 -74.16 -44.70
N GLN A 2 -79.44 -73.43 -44.95
CA GLN A 2 -79.44 -71.96 -45.14
C GLN A 2 -78.96 -71.16 -43.90
N LYS A 3 -79.37 -71.54 -42.69
CA LYS A 3 -78.97 -70.86 -41.45
C LYS A 3 -77.45 -70.89 -41.21
N ILE A 4 -76.81 -72.02 -41.54
CA ILE A 4 -75.35 -72.19 -41.44
C ILE A 4 -74.63 -71.31 -42.49
N HIS A 5 -75.15 -71.20 -43.71
CA HIS A 5 -74.57 -70.33 -44.74
C HIS A 5 -74.68 -68.84 -44.39
N GLY A 6 -75.76 -68.43 -43.70
CA GLY A 6 -75.91 -67.08 -43.17
C GLY A 6 -74.89 -66.74 -42.08
N GLU A 7 -74.66 -67.66 -41.14
CA GLU A 7 -73.65 -67.49 -40.09
C GLU A 7 -72.22 -67.46 -40.65
N ILE A 8 -71.90 -68.32 -41.63
CA ILE A 8 -70.60 -68.29 -42.32
C ILE A 8 -70.37 -66.93 -42.98
N ARG A 9 -71.35 -66.41 -43.73
CA ARG A 9 -71.25 -65.08 -44.36
C ARG A 9 -71.08 -63.95 -43.34
N ARG A 10 -71.74 -64.05 -42.18
CA ARG A 10 -71.63 -63.05 -41.10
C ARG A 10 -70.24 -63.07 -40.46
N VAL A 11 -69.71 -64.27 -40.20
CA VAL A 11 -68.36 -64.47 -39.67
C VAL A 11 -67.32 -63.97 -40.68
N ASP A 12 -67.44 -64.31 -41.96
CA ASP A 12 -66.52 -63.85 -43.01
C ASP A 12 -66.52 -62.32 -43.15
N ALA A 13 -67.70 -61.68 -43.10
CA ALA A 13 -67.81 -60.21 -43.10
C ALA A 13 -67.16 -59.58 -41.86
N GLY A 14 -67.31 -60.21 -40.68
CA GLY A 14 -66.65 -59.81 -39.45
C GLY A 14 -65.13 -59.95 -39.52
N ILE A 15 -64.63 -61.07 -40.05
CA ILE A 15 -63.19 -61.32 -40.27
C ILE A 15 -62.62 -60.29 -41.24
N LEU A 16 -63.27 -60.04 -42.38
CA LEU A 16 -62.81 -59.05 -43.36
C LEU A 16 -62.75 -57.65 -42.77
N THR A 17 -63.73 -57.27 -41.95
CA THR A 17 -63.75 -55.97 -41.27
C THR A 17 -62.63 -55.87 -40.25
N ALA A 18 -62.45 -56.89 -39.42
CA ALA A 18 -61.37 -56.96 -38.43
C ALA A 18 -59.98 -56.93 -39.08
N VAL A 19 -59.78 -57.67 -40.17
CA VAL A 19 -58.51 -57.70 -40.93
C VAL A 19 -58.21 -56.34 -41.55
N ARG A 20 -59.19 -55.66 -42.13
CA ARG A 20 -59.02 -54.29 -42.65
C ARG A 20 -58.68 -53.30 -41.55
N GLN A 21 -59.38 -53.37 -40.41
CA GLN A 21 -59.10 -52.52 -39.26
C GLN A 21 -57.70 -52.78 -38.70
N GLN A 22 -57.31 -54.04 -38.53
CA GLN A 22 -55.97 -54.45 -38.10
C GLN A 22 -54.88 -53.93 -39.06
N SER A 23 -55.11 -54.05 -40.37
CA SER A 23 -54.19 -53.55 -41.41
C SER A 23 -54.03 -52.03 -41.34
N ASN A 24 -55.14 -51.29 -41.21
CA ASN A 24 -55.11 -49.83 -41.11
C ASN A 24 -54.46 -49.37 -39.80
N SER A 25 -54.78 -50.01 -38.67
CA SER A 25 -54.17 -49.73 -37.37
C SER A 25 -52.68 -50.07 -37.36
N GLY A 26 -52.26 -51.17 -38.01
CA GLY A 26 -50.86 -51.54 -38.15
C GLY A 26 -50.06 -50.57 -39.01
N MET A 27 -50.65 -50.09 -40.11
CA MET A 27 -50.04 -49.06 -40.96
C MET A 27 -49.85 -47.75 -40.18
N LYS A 28 -50.89 -47.29 -39.47
CA LYS A 28 -50.82 -46.08 -38.64
C LYS A 28 -49.80 -46.20 -37.51
N ALA A 29 -49.76 -47.33 -36.80
CA ALA A 29 -48.76 -47.56 -35.76
C ALA A 29 -47.32 -47.51 -36.31
N LYS A 30 -47.11 -48.03 -37.53
CA LYS A 30 -45.80 -47.96 -38.21
C LYS A 30 -45.44 -46.52 -38.60
N GLU A 31 -46.40 -45.73 -39.06
CA GLU A 31 -46.22 -44.32 -39.37
C GLU A 31 -45.89 -43.49 -38.12
N ASP A 32 -46.64 -43.69 -37.04
CA ASP A 32 -46.42 -43.02 -35.76
C ASP A 32 -45.04 -43.38 -35.17
N LEU A 33 -44.64 -44.65 -35.25
CA LEU A 33 -43.30 -45.10 -34.83
C LEU A 33 -42.20 -44.45 -35.68
N ALA A 34 -42.38 -44.37 -37.01
CA ALA A 34 -41.43 -43.72 -37.89
C ALA A 34 -41.33 -42.21 -37.61
N ALA A 35 -42.46 -41.55 -37.34
CA ALA A 35 -42.50 -40.13 -36.96
C ALA A 35 -41.79 -39.88 -35.62
N ALA A 36 -42.07 -40.71 -34.61
CA ALA A 36 -41.40 -40.64 -33.31
C ALA A 36 -39.89 -40.85 -33.43
N THR A 37 -39.46 -41.81 -34.25
CA THR A 37 -38.03 -42.07 -34.49
C THR A 37 -37.33 -40.87 -35.11
N ARG A 38 -37.93 -40.23 -36.13
CA ARG A 38 -37.39 -39.00 -36.73
C ARG A 38 -37.32 -37.84 -35.73
N ALA A 39 -38.34 -37.68 -34.89
CA ALA A 39 -38.35 -36.64 -33.86
C ALA A 39 -37.22 -36.86 -32.82
N VAL A 40 -36.95 -38.12 -32.45
CA VAL A 40 -35.83 -38.47 -31.57
C VAL A 40 -34.50 -38.17 -32.24
N GLU A 41 -34.32 -38.50 -33.52
CA GLU A 41 -33.10 -38.17 -34.27
C GLU A 41 -32.85 -36.66 -34.32
N GLU A 42 -33.90 -35.87 -34.61
CA GLU A 42 -33.81 -34.41 -34.62
C GLU A 42 -33.46 -33.84 -33.22
N LEU A 43 -34.07 -34.38 -32.17
CA LEU A 43 -33.76 -33.98 -30.79
C LEU A 43 -32.30 -34.29 -30.44
N MET A 44 -31.80 -35.48 -30.81
CA MET A 44 -30.41 -35.87 -30.58
C MET A 44 -29.42 -35.01 -31.37
N TYR A 45 -29.82 -34.53 -32.55
CA TYR A 45 -29.06 -33.55 -33.30
C TYR A 45 -29.01 -32.20 -32.56
N LYS A 46 -30.17 -31.67 -32.15
CA LYS A 46 -30.26 -30.39 -31.41
C LYS A 46 -29.50 -30.43 -30.09
N ILE A 47 -29.56 -31.53 -29.34
CA ILE A 47 -28.80 -31.70 -28.09
C ILE A 47 -27.29 -31.63 -28.37
N ARG A 48 -26.82 -32.31 -29.42
CA ARG A 48 -25.40 -32.25 -29.81
C ARG A 48 -24.99 -30.84 -30.22
N GLU A 49 -25.81 -30.14 -30.99
CA GLU A 49 -25.54 -28.76 -31.39
C GLU A 49 -25.46 -27.83 -30.17
N ILE A 50 -26.41 -27.93 -29.23
CA ILE A 50 -26.41 -27.15 -27.98
C ILE A 50 -25.14 -27.45 -27.18
N LYS A 51 -24.76 -28.72 -27.05
CA LYS A 51 -23.55 -29.12 -26.34
C LYS A 51 -22.30 -28.49 -26.95
N THR A 52 -22.12 -28.58 -28.27
CA THR A 52 -20.97 -27.99 -28.95
C THR A 52 -20.94 -26.46 -28.78
N LYS A 53 -22.08 -25.79 -28.90
CA LYS A 53 -22.16 -24.32 -28.66
C LYS A 53 -21.86 -23.96 -27.21
N ALA A 54 -22.30 -24.78 -26.25
CA ALA A 54 -22.01 -24.57 -24.84
C ALA A 54 -20.49 -24.71 -24.55
N GLU A 55 -19.83 -25.72 -25.10
CA GLU A 55 -18.37 -25.92 -24.96
C GLU A 55 -17.58 -24.76 -25.60
N GLN A 56 -18.01 -24.28 -26.78
CA GLN A 56 -17.43 -23.10 -27.41
C GLN A 56 -17.64 -21.83 -26.57
N SER A 57 -18.85 -21.65 -26.03
CA SER A 57 -19.18 -20.52 -25.15
C SER A 57 -18.38 -20.56 -23.86
N GLU A 58 -18.17 -21.73 -23.26
CA GLU A 58 -17.35 -21.91 -22.06
C GLU A 58 -15.91 -21.49 -22.36
N THR A 59 -15.33 -21.99 -23.44
CA THR A 59 -13.96 -21.65 -23.86
C THR A 59 -13.82 -20.14 -24.04
N MET A 60 -14.75 -19.51 -24.76
CA MET A 60 -14.77 -18.06 -24.95
C MET A 60 -14.84 -17.30 -23.63
N VAL A 61 -15.70 -17.71 -22.69
CA VAL A 61 -15.81 -17.07 -21.37
C VAL A 61 -14.53 -17.23 -20.56
N GLN A 62 -13.90 -18.41 -20.59
CA GLN A 62 -12.62 -18.64 -19.91
C GLN A 62 -11.52 -17.70 -20.44
N GLU A 63 -11.47 -17.46 -21.74
CA GLU A 63 -10.53 -16.51 -22.35
C GLU A 63 -10.82 -15.07 -21.92
N ILE A 64 -12.09 -14.66 -21.93
CA ILE A 64 -12.51 -13.34 -21.42
C ILE A 64 -12.09 -13.17 -19.97
N CYS A 65 -12.35 -14.15 -19.10
CA CYS A 65 -11.95 -14.10 -17.70
C CYS A 65 -10.43 -14.04 -17.51
N ARG A 66 -9.66 -14.74 -18.35
CA ARG A 66 -8.19 -14.65 -18.34
C ARG A 66 -7.71 -13.25 -18.68
N ASP A 67 -8.31 -12.62 -19.69
CA ASP A 67 -7.91 -11.27 -20.11
C ASP A 67 -8.36 -10.19 -19.12
N ILE A 68 -9.53 -10.34 -18.48
CA ILE A 68 -9.94 -9.50 -17.35
C ILE A 68 -8.92 -9.56 -16.22
N LYS A 69 -8.41 -10.74 -15.85
CA LYS A 69 -7.38 -10.88 -14.80
C LYS A 69 -6.07 -10.20 -15.18
N LYS A 70 -5.66 -10.28 -16.45
CA LYS A 70 -4.47 -9.57 -16.95
C LYS A 70 -4.66 -8.05 -16.87
N LEU A 71 -5.83 -7.55 -17.28
CA LEU A 71 -6.17 -6.13 -17.18
C LEU A 71 -6.19 -5.65 -15.73
N ASP A 72 -6.72 -6.44 -14.80
CA ASP A 72 -6.72 -6.10 -13.38
C ASP A 72 -5.30 -6.02 -12.79
N SER A 73 -4.45 -6.98 -13.14
CA SER A 73 -3.04 -6.97 -12.76
C SER A 73 -2.31 -5.73 -13.32
N ALA A 74 -2.53 -5.42 -14.61
CA ALA A 74 -1.97 -4.23 -15.24
C ALA A 74 -2.46 -2.94 -14.55
N LYS A 75 -3.77 -2.84 -14.26
CA LYS A 75 -4.34 -1.72 -13.52
C LYS A 75 -3.68 -1.56 -12.15
N LYS A 76 -3.56 -2.65 -11.38
CA LYS A 76 -2.91 -2.64 -10.06
C LYS A 76 -1.46 -2.17 -10.15
N HIS A 77 -0.69 -2.67 -11.11
CA HIS A 77 0.69 -2.24 -11.32
C HIS A 77 0.77 -0.76 -11.68
N ILE A 78 -0.05 -0.29 -12.62
CA ILE A 78 -0.10 1.12 -13.02
C ILE A 78 -0.49 2.01 -11.83
N THR A 79 -1.52 1.66 -11.07
CA THR A 79 -1.92 2.42 -9.87
C THR A 79 -0.79 2.46 -8.85
N THR A 80 -0.13 1.34 -8.58
CA THR A 80 1.03 1.27 -7.67
C THR A 80 2.14 2.21 -8.13
N THR A 81 2.48 2.19 -9.43
CA THR A 81 3.51 3.06 -10.03
C THR A 81 3.13 4.53 -9.93
N ILE A 82 1.87 4.90 -10.23
CA ILE A 82 1.39 6.28 -10.11
C ILE A 82 1.51 6.76 -8.67
N THR A 83 1.08 5.96 -7.68
CA THR A 83 1.20 6.31 -6.27
C THR A 83 2.66 6.47 -5.84
N ALA A 84 3.55 5.57 -6.28
CA ALA A 84 4.98 5.65 -5.97
C ALA A 84 5.61 6.92 -6.56
N LEU A 85 5.31 7.24 -7.83
CA LEU A 85 5.78 8.46 -8.48
C LEU A 85 5.25 9.72 -7.80
N HIS A 86 3.97 9.75 -7.43
CA HIS A 86 3.39 10.88 -6.71
C HIS A 86 4.08 11.12 -5.36
N ARG A 87 4.30 10.04 -4.58
CA ARG A 87 5.06 10.12 -3.32
C ARG A 87 6.51 10.56 -3.54
N LEU A 88 7.13 10.19 -4.66
CA LEU A 88 8.48 10.62 -4.99
C LEU A 88 8.51 12.11 -5.27
N THR A 89 7.57 12.63 -6.04
CA THR A 89 7.41 14.08 -6.26
C THR A 89 7.20 14.81 -4.93
N MET A 90 6.34 14.29 -4.05
CA MET A 90 6.15 14.84 -2.70
C MET A 90 7.46 14.86 -1.91
N LEU A 91 8.24 13.78 -1.94
CA LEU A 91 9.53 13.70 -1.25
C LEU A 91 10.54 14.73 -1.79
N VAL A 92 10.65 14.87 -3.11
CA VAL A 92 11.52 15.87 -3.75
C VAL A 92 11.14 17.27 -3.26
N SER A 93 9.87 17.64 -3.39
CA SER A 93 9.40 18.96 -2.95
C SER A 93 9.57 19.18 -1.45
N ALA A 94 9.35 18.15 -0.63
CA ALA A 94 9.49 18.25 0.81
C ALA A 94 10.94 18.49 1.24
N VAL A 95 11.91 17.81 0.59
CA VAL A 95 13.34 18.00 0.82
C VAL A 95 13.78 19.41 0.39
N GLU A 96 13.32 19.89 -0.77
CA GLU A 96 13.62 21.25 -1.25
C GLU A 96 13.07 22.32 -0.28
N GLN A 97 11.84 22.16 0.20
CA GLN A 97 11.25 23.05 1.19
C GLN A 97 12.02 23.03 2.51
N LEU A 98 12.41 21.84 2.99
CA LEU A 98 13.21 21.70 4.20
C LEU A 98 14.56 22.40 4.06
N GLN A 99 15.21 22.31 2.91
CA GLN A 99 16.46 23.01 2.62
C GLN A 99 16.31 24.53 2.73
N VAL A 100 15.20 25.08 2.21
CA VAL A 100 14.89 26.52 2.31
C VAL A 100 14.59 26.93 3.76
N MET A 101 13.88 26.09 4.52
CA MET A 101 13.61 26.36 5.93
C MET A 101 14.90 26.32 6.77
N ALA A 102 15.79 25.37 6.49
CA ALA A 102 17.08 25.23 7.15
C ALA A 102 18.00 26.44 6.88
N SER A 103 18.06 26.93 5.63
CA SER A 103 18.88 28.10 5.29
C SER A 103 18.35 29.40 5.91
N LYS A 104 17.03 29.50 6.11
CA LYS A 104 16.38 30.63 6.79
C LYS A 104 16.31 30.49 8.32
N ARG A 105 16.87 29.41 8.88
CA ARG A 105 16.81 29.09 10.33
C ARG A 105 15.38 29.10 10.91
N GLN A 106 14.40 28.65 10.12
CA GLN A 106 13.00 28.53 10.56
C GLN A 106 12.78 27.22 11.33
N TYR A 107 13.40 27.09 12.51
CA TYR A 107 13.51 25.82 13.23
C TYR A 107 12.17 25.13 13.49
N LYS A 108 11.16 25.87 13.97
CA LYS A 108 9.83 25.32 14.23
C LYS A 108 9.18 24.66 13.01
N LYS A 109 9.29 25.29 11.83
CA LYS A 109 8.77 24.73 10.58
C LYS A 109 9.65 23.60 10.06
N ALA A 110 10.97 23.75 10.21
CA ALA A 110 11.94 22.74 9.80
C ALA A 110 11.74 21.43 10.58
N ALA A 111 11.45 21.48 11.88
CA ALA A 111 11.19 20.30 12.71
C ALA A 111 10.02 19.47 12.17
N ALA A 112 8.85 20.11 12.00
CA ALA A 112 7.67 19.45 11.44
C ALA A 112 7.91 18.90 10.02
N GLN A 113 8.64 19.65 9.19
CA GLN A 113 8.97 19.22 7.83
C GLN A 113 9.97 18.05 7.83
N LEU A 114 10.91 18.01 8.78
CA LEU A 114 11.91 16.96 8.92
C LEU A 114 11.25 15.63 9.30
N GLU A 115 10.26 15.65 10.19
CA GLU A 115 9.43 14.47 10.49
C GLU A 115 8.67 13.98 9.25
N ALA A 116 8.04 14.88 8.50
CA ALA A 116 7.33 14.53 7.28
C ALA A 116 8.25 13.89 6.23
N VAL A 117 9.46 14.42 6.05
CA VAL A 117 10.46 13.84 5.15
C VAL A 117 10.94 12.48 5.65
N ASN A 118 11.18 12.30 6.96
CA ASN A 118 11.52 11.01 7.56
C ASN A 118 10.43 9.95 7.26
N GLN A 119 9.16 10.30 7.46
CA GLN A 119 8.03 9.42 7.15
C GLN A 119 7.99 9.06 5.65
N LEU A 120 8.16 10.03 4.76
CA LEU A 120 8.22 9.77 3.32
C LEU A 120 9.38 8.85 2.94
N CYS A 121 10.58 9.04 3.52
CA CYS A 121 11.72 8.16 3.29
C CYS A 121 11.42 6.71 3.70
N SER A 122 10.65 6.48 4.77
CA SER A 122 10.27 5.12 5.21
C SER A 122 9.43 4.35 4.18
N HIS A 123 8.67 5.04 3.33
CA HIS A 123 7.93 4.41 2.24
C HIS A 123 8.84 3.97 1.07
N PHE A 124 10.06 4.49 1.01
CA PHE A 124 11.02 4.22 -0.05
C PHE A 124 12.14 3.24 0.35
N GLU A 125 11.96 2.48 1.45
CA GLU A 125 12.95 1.51 1.91
C GLU A 125 13.14 0.34 0.92
N ALA A 126 12.08 -0.06 0.22
CA ALA A 126 12.16 -1.09 -0.82
C ALA A 126 12.83 -0.62 -2.13
N TYR A 127 13.12 0.68 -2.25
CA TYR A 127 13.65 1.30 -3.47
C TYR A 127 15.04 1.91 -3.27
N ARG A 128 15.78 1.44 -2.26
CA ARG A 128 17.11 1.97 -1.87
C ARG A 128 18.14 1.93 -3.01
N ASP A 129 18.02 0.97 -3.91
CA ASP A 129 18.98 0.78 -5.02
C ASP A 129 18.76 1.75 -6.19
N ILE A 130 17.67 2.53 -6.17
CA ILE A 130 17.40 3.52 -7.21
C ILE A 130 18.27 4.76 -6.99
N PRO A 131 19.15 5.14 -7.95
CA PRO A 131 20.10 6.23 -7.76
C PRO A 131 19.47 7.55 -7.33
N LYS A 132 18.27 7.86 -7.85
CA LYS A 132 17.56 9.09 -7.50
C LYS A 132 17.10 9.15 -6.04
N ILE A 133 16.72 8.01 -5.48
CA ILE A 133 16.29 7.89 -4.08
C ILE A 133 17.51 7.98 -3.17
N THR A 134 18.62 7.35 -3.56
CA THR A 134 19.90 7.49 -2.86
C THR A 134 20.35 8.96 -2.84
N GLU A 135 20.29 9.66 -3.98
CA GLU A 135 20.61 11.10 -4.06
C GLU A 135 19.75 11.93 -3.11
N LEU A 136 18.43 11.67 -3.04
CA LEU A 136 17.52 12.37 -2.14
C LEU A 136 17.81 12.08 -0.66
N ARG A 137 18.15 10.84 -0.33
CA ARG A 137 18.55 10.46 1.05
C ARG A 137 19.84 11.14 1.47
N GLU A 138 20.83 11.21 0.59
CA GLU A 138 22.08 11.92 0.87
C GLU A 138 21.84 13.43 1.01
N LYS A 139 21.03 14.04 0.15
CA LYS A 139 20.60 15.44 0.32
C LYS A 139 19.92 15.66 1.67
N PHE A 140 19.00 14.79 2.05
CA PHE A 140 18.32 14.87 3.33
C PHE A 140 19.28 14.73 4.52
N LYS A 141 20.22 13.78 4.45
CA LYS A 141 21.29 13.62 5.45
C LYS A 141 22.14 14.87 5.58
N ASN A 142 22.54 15.49 4.47
CA ASN A 142 23.29 16.75 4.48
C ASN A 142 22.49 17.88 5.14
N ILE A 143 21.18 17.98 4.87
CA ILE A 143 20.32 18.98 5.51
C ILE A 143 20.23 18.74 7.03
N LYS A 144 20.13 17.48 7.49
CA LYS A 144 20.20 17.16 8.92
C LYS A 144 21.49 17.65 9.57
N GLN A 145 22.63 17.48 8.89
CA GLN A 145 23.93 17.97 9.38
C GLN A 145 24.01 19.50 9.40
N ILE A 146 23.47 20.18 8.38
CA ILE A 146 23.40 21.65 8.34
C ILE A 146 22.54 22.16 9.50
N LEU A 147 21.36 21.57 9.72
CA LEU A 147 20.49 21.93 10.84
C LEU A 147 21.20 21.72 12.18
N LYS A 148 21.85 20.56 12.38
CA LYS A 148 22.67 20.30 13.57
C LYS A 148 23.72 21.39 13.78
N SER A 149 24.50 21.72 12.75
CA SER A 149 25.53 22.76 12.83
C SER A 149 24.94 24.15 13.16
N HIS A 150 23.82 24.51 12.55
CA HIS A 150 23.12 25.77 12.83
C HIS A 150 22.67 25.86 14.29
N VAL A 151 22.06 24.78 14.81
CA VAL A 151 21.64 24.71 16.21
C VAL A 151 22.84 24.84 17.14
N PHE A 152 23.90 24.05 16.96
CA PHE A 152 25.10 24.11 17.80
C PHE A 152 25.78 25.48 17.77
N SER A 153 25.83 26.12 16.60
CA SER A 153 26.34 27.48 16.45
C SER A 153 25.50 28.51 17.22
N ASP A 154 24.17 28.39 17.18
CA ASP A 154 23.27 29.33 17.87
C ASP A 154 23.38 29.16 19.39
N PHE A 155 23.42 27.93 19.90
CA PHE A 155 23.69 27.64 21.31
C PHE A 155 25.07 28.14 21.75
N SER A 156 26.09 28.03 20.89
CA SER A 156 27.43 28.54 21.17
C SER A 156 27.51 30.07 21.22
N SER A 157 26.59 30.77 20.54
CA SER A 157 26.51 32.23 20.59
C SER A 157 25.69 32.78 21.78
N LEU A 158 25.03 31.89 22.53
CA LEU A 158 24.28 32.26 23.73
C LEU A 158 25.25 32.78 24.81
N GLY A 159 25.00 34.01 25.30
CA GLY A 159 25.81 34.68 26.33
C GLY A 159 26.71 35.82 25.85
N THR A 160 26.80 36.08 24.54
CA THR A 160 27.62 37.18 23.98
C THR A 160 26.81 38.41 23.55
N GLY A 161 25.49 38.42 23.76
CA GLY A 161 24.55 39.45 23.28
C GLY A 161 24.12 40.50 24.33
N LYS A 162 23.35 41.51 23.92
CA LYS A 162 22.72 42.51 24.81
C LYS A 162 21.31 42.05 25.22
N GLU A 163 20.90 42.37 26.47
CA GLU A 163 19.64 41.92 27.12
C GLU A 163 18.36 42.01 26.26
N THR A 164 18.21 43.01 25.37
CA THR A 164 16.99 43.17 24.55
C THR A 164 16.90 42.17 23.38
N GLU A 165 18.03 41.64 22.89
CA GLU A 165 18.03 40.60 21.86
C GLU A 165 17.80 39.19 22.44
N GLU A 166 17.98 39.02 23.75
CA GLU A 166 17.91 37.72 24.43
C GLU A 166 16.52 37.09 24.34
N THR A 167 15.44 37.86 24.40
CA THR A 167 14.07 37.28 24.36
C THR A 167 13.73 36.62 23.02
N ASN A 168 14.12 37.24 21.89
CA ASN A 168 13.92 36.65 20.56
C ASN A 168 14.89 35.47 20.32
N LEU A 169 16.12 35.58 20.82
CA LEU A 169 17.11 34.50 20.77
C LEU A 169 16.64 33.28 21.57
N LEU A 170 16.09 33.46 22.76
CA LEU A 170 15.55 32.39 23.59
C LEU A 170 14.38 31.68 22.92
N GLN A 171 13.47 32.42 22.27
CA GLN A 171 12.39 31.80 21.50
C GLN A 171 12.93 31.00 20.30
N GLN A 172 13.93 31.53 19.60
CA GLN A 172 14.57 30.83 18.49
C GLN A 172 15.32 29.58 18.94
N LEU A 173 15.98 29.61 20.11
CA LEU A 173 16.63 28.46 20.73
C LEU A 173 15.62 27.41 21.21
N SER A 174 14.49 27.85 21.77
CA SER A 174 13.37 26.97 22.09
C SER A 174 12.84 26.25 20.84
N ASP A 175 12.66 26.98 19.74
CA ASP A 175 12.29 26.39 18.46
C ASP A 175 13.40 25.47 17.89
N ALA A 176 14.66 25.77 18.17
CA ALA A 176 15.81 24.93 17.79
C ALA A 176 15.81 23.58 18.52
N CYS A 177 15.38 23.52 19.77
CA CYS A 177 15.20 22.27 20.51
C CYS A 177 14.21 21.33 19.80
N LEU A 178 13.14 21.85 19.20
CA LEU A 178 12.21 21.03 18.42
C LEU A 178 12.88 20.34 17.23
N VAL A 179 13.89 20.98 16.63
CA VAL A 179 14.67 20.35 15.55
C VAL A 179 15.59 19.26 16.10
N VAL A 180 16.19 19.47 17.27
CA VAL A 180 17.01 18.46 17.95
C VAL A 180 16.16 17.24 18.30
N ASP A 181 14.94 17.46 18.79
CA ASP A 181 13.96 16.41 19.10
C ASP A 181 13.59 15.60 17.84
N ALA A 182 13.36 16.30 16.72
CA ALA A 182 13.00 15.68 15.44
C ALA A 182 14.18 14.97 14.75
N LEU A 183 15.43 15.26 15.14
CA LEU A 183 16.64 14.61 14.65
C LEU A 183 16.82 13.23 15.30
N GLU A 184 18.00 12.93 15.84
CA GLU A 184 18.31 11.67 16.50
C GLU A 184 18.56 11.93 18.00
N PRO A 185 18.19 11.00 18.90
CA PRO A 185 18.39 11.16 20.34
C PRO A 185 19.85 11.46 20.72
N SER A 186 20.81 10.90 19.97
CA SER A 186 22.24 11.16 20.13
C SER A 186 22.63 12.63 19.97
N VAL A 187 21.91 13.38 19.13
CA VAL A 187 22.17 14.82 18.92
C VAL A 187 21.79 15.63 20.16
N ARG A 188 20.75 15.20 20.89
CA ARG A 188 20.35 15.81 22.16
C ARG A 188 21.45 15.64 23.21
N GLU A 189 21.91 14.41 23.40
CA GLU A 189 23.00 14.09 24.35
C GLU A 189 24.27 14.89 24.01
N GLU A 190 24.64 14.96 22.73
CA GLU A 190 25.80 15.71 22.28
C GLU A 190 25.64 17.23 22.52
N LEU A 191 24.45 17.78 22.30
CA LEU A 191 24.16 19.19 22.55
C LEU A 191 24.25 19.52 24.05
N VAL A 192 23.64 18.69 24.90
CA VAL A 192 23.68 18.84 26.36
C VAL A 192 25.12 18.76 26.86
N ASN A 193 25.87 17.73 26.45
CA ASN A 193 27.27 17.57 26.83
C ASN A 193 28.14 18.74 26.39
N ASN A 194 27.95 19.25 25.16
CA ASN A 194 28.70 20.40 24.66
C ASN A 194 28.40 21.67 25.47
N PHE A 195 27.12 21.90 25.77
CA PHE A 195 26.69 23.04 26.56
C PHE A 195 27.23 22.97 28.00
N CYS A 196 27.05 21.84 28.69
CA CYS A 196 27.55 21.64 30.04
C CYS A 196 29.07 21.78 30.12
N SER A 197 29.82 21.16 29.19
CA SER A 197 31.28 21.26 29.15
C SER A 197 31.75 22.70 29.00
N ARG A 198 31.07 23.51 28.17
CA ARG A 198 31.41 24.92 27.95
C ARG A 198 31.23 25.76 29.22
N GLU A 199 30.09 25.63 29.89
CA GLU A 199 29.80 26.37 31.12
C GLU A 199 30.74 25.93 32.26
N LEU A 200 31.05 24.63 32.33
CA LEU A 200 31.99 24.07 33.32
C LEU A 200 33.44 24.45 33.06
N THR A 201 33.84 24.74 31.82
CA THR A 201 35.21 25.18 31.49
C THR A 201 35.62 26.42 32.30
N SER A 202 34.69 27.36 32.51
CA SER A 202 34.94 28.56 33.33
C SER A 202 35.19 28.19 34.80
N TYR A 203 34.51 27.17 35.31
CA TYR A 203 34.73 26.65 36.66
C TYR A 203 36.03 25.85 36.76
N GLU A 204 36.35 25.00 35.77
CA GLU A 204 37.60 24.25 35.72
C GLU A 204 38.81 25.19 35.76
N GLN A 205 38.79 26.29 35.00
CA GLN A 205 39.89 27.29 35.03
C GLN A 205 40.04 27.99 36.38
N ILE A 206 38.94 28.19 37.13
CA ILE A 206 38.97 28.81 38.47
C ILE A 206 39.45 27.80 39.53
N PHE A 207 39.10 26.52 39.38
CA PHE A 207 39.33 25.48 40.38
C PHE A 207 40.48 24.51 40.06
N GLU A 208 41.12 24.59 38.90
CA GLU A 208 42.34 23.84 38.55
C GLU A 208 43.49 24.13 39.53
N GLY A 209 43.52 25.32 40.12
CA GLY A 209 44.47 25.66 41.18
C GLY A 209 44.18 25.02 42.55
N ALA A 210 43.00 24.42 42.76
CA ALA A 210 42.52 23.95 44.06
C ALA A 210 42.40 22.41 44.19
N GLY A 211 42.68 21.63 43.13
CA GLY A 211 42.69 20.16 43.21
C GLY A 211 41.33 19.49 43.43
N VAL A 212 40.22 20.18 43.17
CA VAL A 212 38.84 19.70 43.41
C VAL A 212 38.03 19.35 42.15
N CYS A 213 38.58 19.54 40.94
CA CYS A 213 37.84 19.36 39.66
C CYS A 213 37.16 17.99 39.51
N SER A 214 37.77 16.92 40.03
CA SER A 214 37.19 15.57 39.94
C SER A 214 35.87 15.41 40.70
N CYS A 215 35.64 16.16 41.78
CA CYS A 215 34.44 15.98 42.62
C CYS A 215 33.24 16.79 42.12
N LEU A 216 33.46 17.97 41.52
CA LEU A 216 32.36 18.79 40.99
C LEU A 216 31.70 18.15 39.75
N MET A 217 32.49 17.53 38.88
CA MET A 217 31.99 16.85 37.68
C MET A 217 31.05 15.68 38.02
N LEU A 218 31.36 14.88 39.04
CA LEU A 218 30.48 13.82 39.53
C LEU A 218 29.19 14.37 40.14
N PHE A 219 29.27 15.44 40.95
CA PHE A 219 28.09 16.03 41.58
C PHE A 219 27.13 16.72 40.61
N LEU A 220 27.64 17.38 39.57
CA LEU A 220 26.79 18.02 38.56
C LEU A 220 26.18 17.01 37.59
N ALA A 221 26.91 15.95 37.22
CA ALA A 221 26.36 14.85 36.42
C ALA A 221 25.25 14.11 37.19
N ASP A 222 25.45 13.83 38.48
CA ASP A 222 24.43 13.21 39.34
C ASP A 222 23.22 14.13 39.54
N ALA A 223 23.42 15.44 39.71
CA ALA A 223 22.32 16.39 39.87
C ALA A 223 21.47 16.57 38.59
N PHE A 224 22.08 16.48 37.41
CA PHE A 224 21.35 16.58 36.14
C PHE A 224 20.62 15.27 35.80
N SER A 225 21.24 14.12 36.08
CA SER A 225 20.58 12.80 35.93
C SER A 225 19.36 12.66 36.86
N MET A 226 19.39 13.30 38.03
CA MET A 226 18.25 13.33 38.96
C MET A 226 17.10 14.24 38.50
N TYR A 227 17.36 15.16 37.57
CA TYR A 227 16.34 16.07 37.00
C TYR A 227 15.65 15.47 35.76
N GLU A 228 16.29 14.54 35.05
CA GLU A 228 15.69 13.78 33.94
C GLU A 228 14.64 12.74 34.40
N ASP A 229 14.68 12.29 35.65
CA ASP A 229 13.70 11.35 36.22
C ASP A 229 12.35 12.00 36.62
N PHE A 230 12.18 13.32 36.42
CA PHE A 230 10.99 14.07 36.88
C PHE A 230 10.12 14.72 35.78
N THR A 231 10.32 14.38 34.50
CA THR A 231 9.45 14.79 33.38
C THR A 231 9.12 13.62 32.47
#